data_AF-A0A349AZ14-F1
#
_entry.id   AF-A0A349AZ14-F1
#
_cell.length_a   1.000
_cell.length_b   1.000
_cell.length_c   1.000
_cell.angle_alpha   90.00
_cell.angle_beta   90.00
_cell.angle_gamma   90.00
#
_symmetry.space_group_name_H-M   'P 1'
#
loop_
_entity.id
_entity.type
_entity.pdbx_description
1 polymer ?
#
loop_
_entity_poly.entity_id
_entity_poly.type
_entity_poly.pdbx_seq_one_letter_code
_entity_poly.pdbx_strand_id
1 'polypeptide(L)'
;MSGSLARFPRGVDPKDLLTEQVREAVRQSGVNPVERPETVRQLVADSLANHEDAVLAGSAAPLVEARAWADTLVDSMAGFGPLQKYLD
;
A
#
# COMPACT_ATOMS: atom_id res chain seq x y z
N MET A 1 26.23 12.62 14.57
CA MET A 1 25.51 11.41 14.12
C MET A 1 24.24 11.29 14.93
N SER A 2 23.18 11.97 14.50
CA SER A 2 21.85 11.84 15.13
C SER A 2 20.86 11.63 14.01
N GLY A 3 20.73 10.38 13.57
CA GLY A 3 19.67 9.96 12.66
C GLY A 3 18.36 10.03 13.44
N SER A 4 17.53 10.99 13.06
CA SER A 4 16.16 11.13 13.53
C SER A 4 15.43 9.82 13.27
N LEU A 5 15.20 9.04 14.32
CA LEU A 5 14.27 7.92 14.28
C LEU A 5 12.92 8.52 13.89
N ALA A 6 12.51 8.31 12.64
CA ALA A 6 11.17 8.59 12.18
C ALA A 6 10.23 7.86 13.14
N ARG A 7 9.76 8.60 14.13
CA ARG A 7 8.81 8.14 15.13
C ARG A 7 7.53 7.88 14.35
N PHE A 8 7.29 6.62 13.97
CA PHE A 8 5.93 6.24 13.63
C PHE A 8 5.05 6.68 14.80
N PRO A 9 3.99 7.47 14.55
CA PRO A 9 3.01 7.73 15.58
C PRO A 9 2.55 6.37 16.12
N ARG A 10 2.78 6.11 17.41
CA ARG A 10 2.30 4.88 18.06
C ARG A 10 0.79 4.85 17.85
N GLY A 11 0.29 3.85 17.11
CA GLY A 11 -1.14 3.64 16.87
C GLY A 11 -1.62 3.75 15.42
N VAL A 12 -0.74 3.99 14.43
CA VAL A 12 -1.13 3.95 13.01
C VAL A 12 -0.72 2.61 12.39
N ASP A 13 -1.65 1.93 11.74
CA ASP A 13 -1.39 0.67 11.02
C ASP A 13 -0.50 0.95 9.79
N PRO A 14 0.64 0.24 9.62
CA PRO A 14 1.46 0.32 8.42
C PRO A 14 0.66 0.15 7.11
N LYS A 15 -0.41 -0.65 7.13
CA LYS A 15 -1.31 -0.88 5.99
C LYS A 15 -2.08 0.38 5.58
N ASP A 16 -2.48 1.21 6.55
CA ASP A 16 -3.18 2.47 6.28
C ASP A 16 -2.23 3.48 5.64
N LEU A 17 -1.00 3.58 6.16
CA LEU A 17 0.03 4.45 5.59
C LEU A 17 0.39 4.05 4.16
N LEU A 18 0.51 2.75 3.90
CA LEU A 18 0.79 2.27 2.55
C LEU A 18 -0.40 2.45 1.61
N THR A 19 -1.63 2.30 2.10
CA THR A 19 -2.84 2.55 1.30
C THR A 19 -2.85 3.98 0.78
N GLU A 20 -2.57 4.97 1.62
CA GLU A 20 -2.51 6.37 1.19
C GLU A 20 -1.35 6.64 0.22
N GLN A 21 -0.19 6.03 0.45
CA GLN A 21 0.95 6.15 -0.46
C GLN A 21 0.64 5.59 -1.85
N VAL A 22 0.03 4.40 -1.94
CA VAL A 22 -0.37 3.82 -3.24
C VAL A 22 -1.45 4.68 -3.91
N ARG A 23 -2.45 5.17 -3.16
CA ARG A 23 -3.48 6.07 -3.71
C ARG A 23 -2.88 7.32 -4.31
N GLU A 24 -1.87 7.89 -3.65
CA GLU A 24 -1.14 9.05 -4.17
C GLU A 24 -0.32 8.70 -5.40
N ALA A 25 0.41 7.57 -5.40
CA ALA A 25 1.18 7.11 -6.55
C ALA A 25 0.29 6.88 -7.78
N VAL A 26 -0.89 6.29 -7.59
CA VAL A 26 -1.90 6.12 -8.64
C VAL A 26 -2.38 7.47 -9.17
N ARG A 27 -2.73 8.42 -8.29
CA ARG A 27 -3.11 9.79 -8.71
C ARG A 27 -2.02 10.47 -9.52
N GLN A 28 -0.77 10.39 -9.06
CA GLN A 28 0.39 10.99 -9.73
C GLN A 28 0.68 10.36 -11.09
N SER A 29 0.43 9.06 -11.24
CA SER A 29 0.59 8.35 -12.51
C SER A 29 -0.47 8.72 -13.56
N GLY A 30 -1.61 9.32 -13.14
CA GLY A 30 -2.74 9.64 -14.03
C GLY A 30 -3.46 8.42 -14.61
N VAL A 31 -3.18 7.23 -14.09
CA VAL A 31 -3.71 5.96 -14.57
C VAL A 31 -5.12 5.72 -14.04
N ASN A 32 -6.03 5.26 -14.91
CA ASN A 32 -7.34 4.77 -14.49
C ASN A 32 -7.20 3.36 -13.88
N PRO A 33 -7.47 3.17 -12.57
CA PRO A 33 -7.27 1.89 -11.89
C PRO A 33 -8.17 0.75 -12.40
N VAL A 34 -9.33 1.10 -12.94
CA VAL A 34 -10.30 0.14 -13.48
C VAL A 34 -9.83 -0.38 -14.84
N GLU A 35 -9.29 0.51 -15.67
CA GLU A 35 -8.85 0.17 -17.02
C GLU A 35 -7.43 -0.42 -17.07
N ARG A 36 -6.61 -0.15 -16.05
CA ARG A 36 -5.18 -0.52 -15.99
C ARG A 36 -4.79 -1.19 -14.67
N PRO A 37 -5.43 -2.32 -14.29
CA PRO A 37 -5.17 -2.98 -13.02
C PRO A 37 -3.72 -3.52 -12.91
N GLU A 38 -3.07 -3.86 -14.02
CA GLU A 38 -1.65 -4.25 -14.02
C GLU A 38 -0.72 -3.12 -13.55
N THR A 39 -0.97 -1.87 -13.96
CA THR A 39 -0.18 -0.73 -13.50
C THR A 39 -0.42 -0.45 -12.02
N VAL A 40 -1.64 -0.62 -11.54
CA VAL A 40 -1.95 -0.52 -10.10
C VAL A 40 -1.20 -1.59 -9.30
N ARG A 41 -1.17 -2.85 -9.78
CA ARG A 41 -0.40 -3.93 -9.13
C ARG A 41 1.09 -3.59 -9.04
N GLN A 42 1.65 -2.98 -10.08
CA GLN A 42 3.06 -2.55 -10.07
C GLN A 42 3.29 -1.48 -9.00
N LEU A 43 2.44 -0.45 -8.94
CA LEU A 43 2.56 0.62 -7.93
C LEU A 43 2.43 0.09 -6.49
N VAL A 44 1.56 -0.90 -6.25
CA VAL A 44 1.45 -1.60 -4.96
C VAL A 44 2.72 -2.40 -4.64
N ALA A 45 3.25 -3.14 -5.62
CA ALA A 45 4.48 -3.92 -5.44
C ALA A 45 5.68 -3.01 -5.14
N ASP A 46 5.81 -1.89 -5.85
CA ASP A 46 6.88 -0.91 -5.61
C ASP A 46 6.79 -0.29 -4.21
N SER A 47 5.57 0.03 -3.76
CA SER A 47 5.35 0.56 -2.40
C SER A 47 5.68 -0.46 -1.32
N LEU A 48 5.38 -1.74 -1.54
CA LEU A 48 5.76 -2.83 -0.64
C LEU A 48 7.28 -3.03 -0.60
N ALA A 49 7.95 -3.04 -1.74
CA ALA A 49 9.40 -3.17 -1.80
C ALA A 49 10.10 -2.03 -1.02
N ASN A 50 9.65 -0.79 -1.23
CA ASN A 50 10.17 0.36 -0.47
C ASN A 50 9.94 0.23 1.04
N HIS A 51 8.79 -0.34 1.45
CA HIS A 51 8.51 -0.59 2.86
C HIS A 51 9.36 -1.73 3.43
N GLU A 52 9.57 -2.79 2.67
CA GLU A 52 10.45 -3.89 3.04
C GLU A 52 11.88 -3.38 3.27
N ASP A 53 12.39 -2.51 2.40
CA ASP A 53 13.68 -1.83 2.58
C ASP A 53 13.72 -1.01 3.88
N ALA A 54 12.64 -0.28 4.19
CA ALA A 54 12.52 0.46 5.44
C ALA A 54 12.48 -0.47 6.68
N VAL A 55 11.86 -1.65 6.57
CA VAL A 55 11.85 -2.67 7.64
C VAL A 55 13.26 -3.21 7.85
N LEU A 56 13.97 -3.54 6.76
CA LEU A 56 15.36 -4.02 6.81
C LEU A 56 16.31 -2.97 7.41
N ALA A 57 16.05 -1.68 7.16
CA ALA A 57 16.78 -0.57 7.77
C ALA A 57 16.41 -0.32 9.24
N GLY A 58 15.45 -1.05 9.81
CA GLY A 58 14.95 -0.85 11.17
C GLY A 58 14.12 0.42 11.35
N SER A 59 13.67 1.02 10.24
CA SER A 59 12.91 2.26 10.18
C SER A 59 11.45 2.05 9.79
N ALA A 60 10.92 0.83 9.90
CA ALA A 60 9.50 0.48 9.75
C ALA A 60 9.16 -0.84 10.46
N ALA A 61 7.88 -1.02 10.80
CA ALA A 61 7.37 -2.29 11.34
C ALA A 61 7.03 -3.27 10.20
N PRO A 62 7.27 -4.59 10.37
CA PRO A 62 6.91 -5.58 9.37
C PRO A 62 5.40 -5.68 9.16
N LEU A 63 4.98 -5.95 7.92
CA LEU A 63 3.58 -6.22 7.60
C LEU A 63 3.25 -7.70 7.77
N VAL A 64 2.16 -7.98 8.49
CA VAL A 64 1.55 -9.31 8.55
C VAL A 64 0.66 -9.52 7.33
N GLU A 65 0.82 -10.67 6.66
CA GLU A 65 0.05 -11.07 5.47
C GLU A 65 0.11 -10.04 4.33
N ALA A 66 1.30 -9.46 4.11
CA ALA A 66 1.52 -8.39 3.13
C ALA A 66 0.97 -8.72 1.73
N ARG A 67 1.16 -9.97 1.27
CA ARG A 67 0.67 -10.40 -0.04
C ARG A 67 -0.86 -10.38 -0.17
N ALA A 68 -1.55 -10.98 0.80
CA ALA A 68 -3.02 -11.01 0.81
C ALA A 68 -3.62 -9.61 0.94
N TRP A 69 -2.98 -8.75 1.74
CA TRP A 69 -3.34 -7.34 1.84
C TRP A 69 -3.12 -6.59 0.51
N ALA A 70 -2.02 -6.86 -0.20
CA ALA A 70 -1.73 -6.25 -1.50
C ALA A 70 -2.80 -6.56 -2.55
N ASP A 71 -3.20 -7.83 -2.64
CA ASP A 71 -4.24 -8.27 -3.56
C ASP A 71 -5.58 -7.56 -3.23
N THR A 72 -5.93 -7.50 -1.94
CA THR A 72 -7.13 -6.76 -1.46
C THR A 72 -7.06 -5.26 -1.79
N LEU A 73 -5.89 -4.64 -1.66
CA LEU A 73 -5.70 -3.23 -1.96
C LEU A 73 -5.90 -2.94 -3.44
N VAL A 74 -5.33 -3.78 -4.32
CA VAL A 74 -5.50 -3.67 -5.78
C VAL A 74 -6.99 -3.76 -6.15
N ASP A 75 -7.70 -4.76 -5.63
CA ASP A 75 -9.13 -4.94 -5.86
C ASP A 75 -9.92 -3.69 -5.44
N SER A 76 -9.56 -3.12 -4.29
CA SER A 76 -10.20 -1.90 -3.78
C SER A 76 -10.02 -0.68 -4.68
N MET A 77 -8.94 -0.62 -5.46
CA MET A 77 -8.66 0.45 -6.39
C MET A 77 -9.34 0.24 -7.74
N ALA A 78 -9.46 -1.02 -8.19
CA ALA A 78 -10.14 -1.39 -9.44
C ALA A 78 -11.68 -1.23 -9.39
N GLY A 79 -12.22 -0.55 -8.37
CA GLY A 79 -13.66 -0.40 -8.17
C GLY A 79 -14.34 -1.59 -7.50
N PHE A 80 -13.61 -2.69 -7.28
CA PHE A 80 -14.03 -3.83 -6.45
C PHE A 80 -13.58 -3.64 -5.01
N GLY A 81 -14.01 -2.52 -4.42
CA GLY A 81 -13.89 -2.31 -2.98
C GLY A 81 -14.39 -3.51 -2.15
N PRO A 82 -14.39 -3.40 -0.82
CA PRO A 82 -15.03 -4.37 0.09
C PRO A 82 -16.54 -4.65 -0.16
N LEU A 83 -17.13 -4.13 -1.24
CA LEU A 83 -18.51 -4.23 -1.69
C LEU A 83 -18.84 -5.48 -2.52
N GLN A 84 -17.86 -6.26 -3.00
CA GLN A 84 -18.18 -7.48 -3.76
C GLN A 84 -18.92 -8.55 -2.92
N LYS A 85 -18.79 -8.49 -1.58
CA LYS A 85 -19.51 -9.36 -0.64
C LYS A 85 -21.00 -9.01 -0.45
N TYR A 86 -21.48 -7.96 -1.11
CA TYR A 86 -22.88 -7.49 -1.07
C TYR A 86 -23.49 -7.35 -2.46
N LEU A 87 -22.86 -7.93 -3.48
CA LEU A 87 -23.36 -7.95 -4.86
C LEU A 87 -23.87 -9.34 -5.27
N ASP A 88 -24.15 -10.20 -4.28
CA ASP A 88 -25.30 -11.11 -4.29
C ASP A 88 -26.58 -10.28 -4.06
#